data_AF-A0A432QNP0-F1
#
_entry.id   AF-A0A432QNP0-F1
#
_cell.length_a   1.000
_cell.length_b   1.000
_cell.length_c   1.000
_cell.angle_alpha   90.00
_cell.angle_beta   90.00
_cell.angle_gamma   90.00
#
_symmetry.space_group_name_H-M   'P 1'
#
loop_
_entity.id
_entity.type
_entity.pdbx_description
1 polymer ?
#
loop_
_entity_poly.entity_id
_entity_poly.type
_entity_poly.pdbx_seq_one_letter_code
_entity_poly.pdbx_strand_id
1 'polypeptide(L)'
;MKKKVKVEDAVGMVLVHDITEVDLDRNFKGRVFKKGHIIKEEDVEKLKKLGKDFIYVLELSEDEIHENDAAILLADALMGENTCRDEEPVEGKLNIYSKVFGVVKIDVEKLTAFNMVGEPSCPTIHTNMYVKEGDKIASVRIISLVAKRVEIERAVEIVKGGIIRVVPFEEKKAGIIITGNEVYYGRIEEKFYDRLK
;
A
#
# COMPACT_ATOMS: atom_id res chain seq x y z
N MET A 1 -3.53 -12.64 -21.62
CA MET A 1 -4.81 -13.26 -22.10
C MET A 1 -5.10 -14.54 -21.30
N LYS A 2 -6.35 -14.92 -20.99
CA LYS A 2 -6.63 -16.16 -20.21
C LYS A 2 -6.40 -17.38 -21.08
N LYS A 3 -5.43 -18.23 -20.75
CA LYS A 3 -5.12 -19.47 -21.47
C LYS A 3 -5.49 -20.66 -20.61
N LYS A 4 -6.13 -21.67 -21.20
CA LYS A 4 -6.40 -22.95 -20.54
C LYS A 4 -5.18 -23.84 -20.78
N VAL A 5 -4.45 -24.16 -19.71
CA VAL A 5 -3.27 -25.04 -19.75
C VAL A 5 -3.49 -26.26 -18.87
N LYS A 6 -2.76 -27.34 -19.12
CA LYS A 6 -2.71 -28.45 -18.18
C LYS A 6 -2.03 -27.99 -16.89
N VAL A 7 -2.45 -28.54 -15.75
CA VAL A 7 -1.88 -28.18 -14.45
C VAL A 7 -0.37 -28.45 -14.39
N GLU A 8 0.10 -29.51 -15.06
CA GLU A 8 1.53 -29.87 -15.14
C GLU A 8 2.37 -28.79 -15.84
N ASP A 9 1.79 -28.15 -16.85
CA ASP A 9 2.44 -27.11 -17.66
C ASP A 9 2.26 -25.70 -17.06
N ALA A 10 1.56 -25.59 -15.93
CA ALA A 10 1.16 -24.32 -15.33
C ALA A 10 2.13 -23.80 -14.26
N VAL A 11 3.17 -24.55 -13.93
CA VAL A 11 4.17 -24.16 -12.93
C VAL A 11 4.82 -22.84 -13.36
N GLY A 12 4.90 -21.88 -12.43
CA GLY A 12 5.38 -20.53 -12.67
C GLY A 12 4.34 -19.56 -13.23
N MET A 13 3.15 -20.03 -13.61
CA MET A 13 2.07 -19.17 -14.11
C MET A 13 1.13 -18.71 -12.99
N VAL A 14 0.40 -17.62 -13.25
CA VAL A 14 -0.49 -17.00 -12.25
C VAL A 14 -1.93 -17.48 -12.43
N LEU A 15 -2.57 -17.92 -11.34
CA LEU A 15 -3.99 -18.28 -11.32
C LEU A 15 -4.90 -17.06 -11.51
N VAL A 16 -5.84 -17.13 -12.46
CA VAL A 16 -6.78 -16.03 -12.72
C VAL A 16 -8.06 -16.08 -11.87
N HIS A 17 -8.29 -17.17 -11.13
CA HIS A 17 -9.48 -17.40 -10.33
C HIS A 17 -9.13 -18.10 -9.01
N ASP A 18 -9.90 -17.79 -7.95
CA ASP A 18 -9.85 -18.54 -6.70
C ASP A 18 -10.26 -20.01 -6.95
N ILE A 19 -9.56 -20.95 -6.31
CA ILE A 19 -9.91 -22.37 -6.33
C ILE A 19 -10.33 -22.77 -4.92
N THR A 20 -11.55 -23.31 -4.83
CA THR A 20 -12.17 -23.77 -3.58
C THR A 20 -12.11 -25.29 -3.52
N GLU A 21 -11.68 -25.81 -2.38
CA GLU A 21 -11.75 -27.22 -2.03
C GLU A 21 -13.07 -27.47 -1.33
N VAL A 22 -13.73 -28.55 -1.73
CA VAL A 22 -14.91 -29.08 -1.07
C VAL A 22 -14.61 -30.52 -0.75
N ASP A 23 -14.29 -30.78 0.51
CA ASP A 23 -14.00 -32.11 1.05
C ASP A 23 -15.08 -32.46 2.07
N LEU A 24 -16.01 -33.32 1.67
CA LEU A 24 -17.14 -33.72 2.50
C LEU A 24 -16.73 -34.67 3.64
N ASP A 25 -15.67 -35.45 3.45
CA ASP A 25 -15.17 -36.39 4.46
C ASP A 25 -14.49 -35.64 5.62
N ARG A 26 -13.85 -34.50 5.31
CA ARG A 26 -13.25 -33.59 6.29
C ARG A 26 -14.22 -32.49 6.75
N ASN A 27 -15.46 -32.49 6.27
CA ASN A 27 -16.45 -31.44 6.48
C ASN A 27 -15.88 -30.03 6.20
N PHE A 28 -15.07 -29.91 5.15
CA PHE A 28 -14.31 -28.72 4.81
C PHE A 28 -14.77 -28.11 3.49
N LYS A 29 -15.06 -26.81 3.51
CA LYS A 29 -15.31 -26.00 2.32
C LYS A 29 -14.57 -24.69 2.45
N GLY A 30 -13.52 -24.50 1.66
CA GLY A 30 -12.64 -23.35 1.81
C GLY A 30 -11.79 -23.08 0.59
N ARG A 31 -11.36 -21.82 0.43
CA ARG A 31 -10.44 -21.43 -0.62
C ARG A 31 -9.05 -21.99 -0.32
N VAL A 32 -8.54 -22.80 -1.25
CA VAL A 32 -7.20 -23.41 -1.16
C VAL A 32 -6.18 -22.68 -2.02
N PHE A 33 -6.59 -22.09 -3.13
CA PHE A 33 -5.74 -21.22 -3.94
C PHE A 33 -6.41 -19.88 -4.19
N LYS A 34 -5.65 -18.80 -4.00
CA LYS A 34 -6.11 -17.43 -4.25
C LYS A 34 -5.80 -17.05 -5.70
N LYS A 35 -6.68 -16.28 -6.34
CA LYS A 35 -6.39 -15.55 -7.56
C LYS A 35 -5.11 -14.72 -7.35
N GLY A 36 -4.22 -14.72 -8.34
CA GLY A 36 -2.91 -14.09 -8.24
C GLY A 36 -1.82 -15.01 -7.69
N HIS A 37 -2.15 -16.24 -7.26
CA HIS A 37 -1.17 -17.23 -6.81
C HIS A 37 -0.30 -17.71 -7.97
N ILE A 38 1.02 -17.68 -7.78
CA ILE A 38 2.00 -18.29 -8.70
C ILE A 38 2.08 -19.77 -8.37
N ILE A 39 1.77 -20.60 -9.36
CA ILE A 39 1.71 -22.06 -9.19
C ILE A 39 3.13 -22.60 -9.00
N LYS A 40 3.34 -23.33 -7.91
CA LYS A 40 4.59 -24.03 -7.60
C LYS A 40 4.48 -25.51 -7.97
N GLU A 41 5.60 -26.22 -8.06
CA GLU A 41 5.60 -27.66 -8.32
C GLU A 41 4.76 -28.45 -7.29
N GLU A 42 4.82 -28.05 -6.02
CA GLU A 42 4.04 -28.65 -4.93
C GLU A 42 2.51 -28.49 -5.10
N ASP A 43 2.07 -27.46 -5.84
CA ASP A 43 0.66 -27.19 -6.05
C ASP A 43 0.03 -28.12 -7.09
N VAL A 44 0.84 -28.69 -8.01
CA VAL A 44 0.37 -29.54 -9.12
C VAL A 44 -0.39 -30.76 -8.60
N GLU A 45 0.18 -31.48 -7.64
CA GLU A 45 -0.45 -32.64 -7.00
C GLU A 45 -1.76 -32.27 -6.30
N LYS A 46 -1.77 -31.11 -5.62
CA LYS A 46 -2.95 -30.64 -4.88
C LYS A 46 -4.06 -30.21 -5.83
N LEU A 47 -3.74 -29.51 -6.91
CA LEU A 47 -4.68 -29.12 -7.97
C LEU A 47 -5.27 -30.35 -8.68
N LYS A 48 -4.46 -31.38 -8.95
CA LYS A 48 -4.95 -32.66 -9.49
C LYS A 48 -5.90 -33.37 -8.54
N LYS A 49 -5.60 -33.42 -7.23
CA LYS A 49 -6.50 -33.98 -6.21
C LYS A 49 -7.85 -33.27 -6.15
N LEU A 50 -7.88 -31.98 -6.49
CA LEU A 50 -9.11 -31.18 -6.60
C LEU A 50 -9.86 -31.40 -7.93
N GLY A 51 -9.45 -32.38 -8.73
CA GLY A 51 -10.07 -32.71 -10.03
C GLY A 51 -9.81 -31.66 -11.11
N LYS A 52 -8.73 -30.88 -10.99
CA LYS A 52 -8.32 -29.92 -12.03
C LYS A 52 -7.22 -30.55 -12.87
N ASP A 53 -7.59 -31.01 -14.08
CA ASP A 53 -6.60 -31.37 -15.11
C ASP A 53 -6.13 -30.14 -15.89
N PHE A 54 -7.00 -29.13 -15.98
CA PHE A 54 -6.73 -27.87 -16.65
C PHE A 54 -7.11 -26.69 -15.78
N ILE A 55 -6.32 -25.64 -15.86
CA ILE A 55 -6.54 -24.38 -15.17
C ILE A 55 -6.39 -23.21 -16.13
N TYR A 56 -7.08 -22.13 -15.81
CA TYR A 56 -6.90 -20.87 -16.51
C TYR A 56 -5.75 -20.12 -15.84
N VAL A 57 -4.73 -19.84 -16.65
CA VAL A 57 -3.54 -19.12 -16.24
C VAL A 57 -3.45 -17.80 -16.98
N LEU A 58 -2.78 -16.86 -16.35
CA LEU A 58 -2.36 -15.61 -16.93
C LEU A 58 -0.99 -15.84 -17.59
N GLU A 59 -0.95 -15.82 -18.91
CA GLU A 59 0.30 -15.69 -19.66
C GLU A 59 0.55 -14.19 -19.83
N LEU A 60 1.55 -13.68 -19.11
CA LEU A 60 2.03 -12.30 -19.24
C LEU A 60 3.00 -12.26 -20.42
N SER A 61 2.85 -11.26 -21.30
CA SER A 61 3.93 -10.97 -22.26
C SER A 61 5.15 -10.39 -21.52
N GLU A 62 6.32 -10.37 -22.18
CA GLU A 62 7.52 -9.72 -21.62
C GLU A 62 7.27 -8.24 -21.28
N ASP A 63 6.35 -7.60 -21.99
CA ASP A 63 5.96 -6.19 -21.86
C ASP A 63 4.85 -5.97 -20.81
N GLU A 64 4.37 -7.03 -20.16
CA GLU A 64 3.32 -6.99 -19.15
C GLU A 64 3.89 -7.22 -17.74
N ILE A 65 3.24 -6.63 -16.73
CA ILE A 65 3.57 -6.79 -15.32
C ILE A 65 2.32 -7.04 -14.49
N HIS A 66 2.44 -7.96 -13.53
CA HIS A 66 1.36 -8.32 -12.61
C HIS A 66 1.11 -7.22 -11.58
N GLU A 67 -0.15 -7.09 -11.11
CA GLU A 67 -0.57 -6.04 -10.18
C GLU A 67 0.25 -5.95 -8.89
N ASN A 68 0.66 -7.10 -8.34
CA ASN A 68 1.43 -7.13 -7.10
C ASN A 68 2.85 -6.57 -7.31
N ASP A 69 3.53 -6.98 -8.38
CA ASP A 69 4.87 -6.51 -8.70
C ASP A 69 4.86 -5.02 -9.05
N ALA A 70 3.85 -4.60 -9.82
CA ALA A 70 3.64 -3.19 -10.14
C ALA A 70 3.39 -2.35 -8.87
N ALA A 71 2.53 -2.83 -7.97
CA ALA A 71 2.24 -2.12 -6.72
C ALA A 71 3.50 -1.89 -5.89
N ILE A 72 4.38 -2.90 -5.78
CA ILE A 72 5.67 -2.80 -5.06
C ILE A 72 6.53 -1.70 -5.68
N LEU A 73 6.78 -1.76 -6.99
CA LEU A 73 7.61 -0.78 -7.69
C LEU A 73 7.08 0.66 -7.53
N LEU A 74 5.77 0.83 -7.66
CA LEU A 74 5.13 2.14 -7.52
C LEU A 74 5.20 2.64 -6.08
N ALA A 75 4.94 1.79 -5.09
CA ALA A 75 5.00 2.16 -3.67
C ALA A 75 6.42 2.61 -3.28
N ASP A 76 7.42 1.84 -3.68
CA ASP A 76 8.82 2.13 -3.39
C ASP A 76 9.29 3.44 -4.05
N ALA A 77 8.79 3.75 -5.25
CA ALA A 77 9.07 5.01 -5.91
C ALA A 77 8.38 6.22 -5.25
N LEU A 78 7.15 6.04 -4.74
CA LEU A 78 6.36 7.10 -4.10
C LEU A 78 6.88 7.48 -2.71
N MET A 79 7.41 6.51 -1.96
CA MET A 79 7.89 6.68 -0.59
C MET A 79 9.11 7.59 -0.51
N GLY A 80 9.03 8.59 0.35
CA GLY A 80 10.14 9.45 0.76
C GLY A 80 10.46 9.29 2.24
N GLU A 81 11.16 10.27 2.80
CA GLU A 81 11.62 10.25 4.19
C GLU A 81 10.47 10.04 5.20
N ASN A 82 10.77 9.26 6.24
CA ASN A 82 9.87 8.97 7.36
C ASN A 82 8.55 8.28 6.95
N THR A 83 8.57 7.52 5.85
CA THR A 83 7.45 6.66 5.42
C THR A 83 7.85 5.18 5.41
N CYS A 84 6.86 4.31 5.52
CA CYS A 84 6.98 2.87 5.29
C CYS A 84 5.74 2.36 4.55
N ARG A 85 5.78 1.14 4.03
CA ARG A 85 4.62 0.49 3.40
C ARG A 85 4.33 -0.87 4.01
N ASP A 86 3.17 -1.43 3.66
CA ASP A 86 2.88 -2.85 3.90
C ASP A 86 4.01 -3.73 3.30
N GLU A 87 4.31 -4.86 3.94
CA GLU A 87 5.37 -5.78 3.47
C GLU A 87 5.01 -6.41 2.12
N GLU A 88 3.76 -6.87 1.98
CA GLU A 88 3.25 -7.54 0.79
C GLU A 88 1.96 -6.89 0.27
N PRO A 89 1.73 -6.88 -1.05
CA PRO A 89 0.48 -6.42 -1.63
C PRO A 89 -0.71 -7.31 -1.23
N VAL A 90 -1.81 -6.67 -0.84
CA VAL A 90 -3.09 -7.35 -0.60
C VAL A 90 -4.09 -6.88 -1.65
N GLU A 91 -4.41 -7.76 -2.61
CA GLU A 91 -5.30 -7.48 -3.74
C GLU A 91 -4.78 -6.35 -4.64
N GLY A 92 -3.50 -6.43 -5.04
CA GLY A 92 -2.86 -5.45 -5.93
C GLY A 92 -2.68 -4.06 -5.31
N LYS A 93 -2.84 -3.94 -3.99
CA LYS A 93 -2.77 -2.69 -3.24
C LYS A 93 -1.71 -2.75 -2.13
N LEU A 94 -0.96 -1.66 -1.98
CA LEU A 94 -0.06 -1.41 -0.87
C LEU A 94 -0.42 -0.08 -0.21
N ASN A 95 -0.46 -0.04 1.12
CA ASN A 95 -0.61 1.20 1.86
C ASN A 95 0.76 1.75 2.27
N ILE A 96 0.85 3.07 2.38
CA ILE A 96 2.00 3.82 2.88
C ILE A 96 1.59 4.51 4.18
N TYR A 97 2.44 4.41 5.20
CA TYR A 97 2.22 4.90 6.56
C TYR A 97 3.33 5.85 7.00
N SER A 98 3.02 6.65 8.02
CA SER A 98 4.01 7.47 8.71
C SER A 98 4.85 6.63 9.68
N LYS A 99 6.16 6.88 9.71
CA LYS A 99 7.07 6.34 10.73
C LYS A 99 7.24 7.24 11.94
N VAL A 100 6.73 8.47 11.89
CA VAL A 100 6.96 9.49 12.93
C VAL A 100 5.70 10.31 13.21
N PHE A 101 5.70 11.05 14.31
CA PHE A 101 4.71 12.11 14.53
C PHE A 101 5.16 13.40 13.83
N GLY A 102 4.36 13.92 12.91
CA GLY A 102 4.77 15.04 12.06
C GLY A 102 3.70 15.53 11.10
N VAL A 103 4.13 16.26 10.07
CA VAL A 103 3.30 16.82 9.01
C VAL A 103 3.64 16.15 7.68
N VAL A 104 2.63 15.59 7.02
CA VAL A 104 2.77 15.01 5.68
C VAL A 104 3.05 16.10 4.66
N LYS A 105 4.03 15.86 3.80
CA LYS A 105 4.34 16.67 2.62
C LYS A 105 4.24 15.79 1.38
N ILE A 106 3.37 16.19 0.47
CA ILE A 106 3.16 15.53 -0.83
C ILE A 106 3.42 16.53 -1.94
N ASP A 107 4.21 16.14 -2.94
CA ASP A 107 4.31 16.84 -4.21
C ASP A 107 3.04 16.56 -5.04
N VAL A 108 2.11 17.51 -5.00
CA VAL A 108 0.78 17.37 -5.61
C VAL A 108 0.86 17.35 -7.14
N GLU A 109 1.81 18.07 -7.74
CA GLU A 109 1.98 18.12 -9.19
C GLU A 109 2.46 16.76 -9.71
N LYS A 110 3.50 16.20 -9.07
CA LYS A 110 3.98 14.85 -9.42
C LYS A 110 2.95 13.77 -9.13
N LEU A 111 2.21 13.85 -8.01
CA LEU A 111 1.13 12.91 -7.71
C LEU A 111 0.02 12.96 -8.78
N THR A 112 -0.31 14.17 -9.25
CA THR A 112 -1.31 14.35 -10.32
C THR A 112 -0.80 13.74 -11.62
N ALA A 113 0.43 14.05 -12.03
CA ALA A 113 1.04 13.49 -13.22
C ALA A 113 1.14 11.96 -13.18
N PHE A 114 1.48 11.38 -12.02
CA PHE A 114 1.48 9.94 -11.76
C PHE A 114 0.11 9.31 -12.01
N ASN A 115 -0.94 9.89 -11.41
CA ASN A 115 -2.31 9.37 -11.56
C ASN A 115 -2.86 9.56 -12.99
N MET A 116 -2.31 10.49 -13.77
CA MET A 116 -2.67 10.72 -15.17
C MET A 116 -1.99 9.77 -16.16
N VAL A 117 -1.11 8.87 -15.71
CA VAL A 117 -0.48 7.86 -16.58
C VAL A 117 -1.49 6.85 -17.10
N GLY A 118 -2.54 6.53 -16.33
CA GLY A 118 -3.62 5.63 -16.72
C GLY A 118 -3.86 4.52 -15.70
N GLU A 119 -3.05 3.46 -15.75
CA GLU A 119 -3.18 2.29 -14.86
C GLU A 119 -2.87 2.56 -13.38
N PRO A 120 -1.80 3.30 -13.02
CA PRO A 120 -1.48 3.56 -11.62
C PRO A 120 -2.49 4.48 -10.94
N SER A 121 -2.85 4.14 -9.70
CA SER A 121 -3.71 4.96 -8.85
C SER A 121 -3.14 5.06 -7.43
N CYS A 122 -2.99 6.28 -6.95
CA CYS A 122 -2.51 6.58 -5.60
C CYS A 122 -3.37 7.66 -4.93
N PRO A 123 -4.49 7.31 -4.30
CA PRO A 123 -5.16 8.17 -3.34
C PRO A 123 -4.28 8.43 -2.10
N THR A 124 -4.30 9.68 -1.64
CA THR A 124 -3.54 10.15 -0.47
C THR A 124 -4.42 11.02 0.42
N ILE A 125 -4.03 11.19 1.69
CA ILE A 125 -4.53 12.30 2.51
C ILE A 125 -4.04 13.64 1.95
N HIS A 126 -4.65 14.74 2.35
CA HIS A 126 -4.16 16.06 1.94
C HIS A 126 -2.75 16.34 2.47
N THR A 127 -1.93 16.96 1.62
CA THR A 127 -0.64 17.53 2.03
C THR A 127 -0.86 18.54 3.17
N ASN A 128 0.14 18.72 4.03
CA ASN A 128 0.11 19.55 5.25
C ASN A 128 -0.82 19.07 6.38
N MET A 129 -1.34 17.85 6.31
CA MET A 129 -2.02 17.23 7.45
C MET A 129 -1.03 16.68 8.47
N TYR A 130 -1.38 16.74 9.75
CA TYR A 130 -0.61 16.06 10.79
C TYR A 130 -0.90 14.56 10.77
N VAL A 131 0.10 13.76 11.12
CA VAL A 131 0.02 12.29 11.23
C VAL A 131 0.85 11.81 12.41
N LYS A 132 0.39 10.73 13.05
CA LYS A 132 1.14 9.97 14.06
C LYS A 132 1.86 8.80 13.42
N GLU A 133 2.82 8.23 14.15
CA GLU A 133 3.43 6.96 13.75
C GLU A 133 2.34 5.88 13.57
N GLY A 134 2.40 5.16 12.45
CA GLY A 134 1.43 4.14 12.06
C GLY A 134 0.20 4.68 11.30
N ASP A 135 -0.01 5.99 11.22
CA ASP A 135 -1.13 6.53 10.45
C ASP A 135 -0.93 6.31 8.95
N LYS A 136 -2.00 5.90 8.27
CA LYS A 136 -2.00 5.68 6.82
C LYS A 136 -2.04 7.01 6.06
N ILE A 137 -1.06 7.22 5.18
CA ILE A 137 -0.91 8.42 4.35
C ILE A 137 -1.48 8.20 2.95
N ALA A 138 -1.23 7.03 2.36
CA ALA A 138 -1.59 6.75 0.97
C ALA A 138 -1.90 5.26 0.75
N SER A 139 -2.53 4.96 -0.37
CA SER A 139 -2.70 3.61 -0.88
C SER A 139 -2.40 3.61 -2.37
N VAL A 140 -1.47 2.79 -2.83
CA VAL A 140 -1.14 2.63 -4.26
C VAL A 140 -1.63 1.29 -4.77
N ARG A 141 -2.13 1.29 -6.01
CA ARG A 141 -2.54 0.10 -6.75
C ARG A 141 -2.43 0.36 -8.26
N ILE A 142 -2.54 -0.70 -9.05
CA ILE A 142 -3.00 -0.57 -10.44
C ILE A 142 -4.50 -0.92 -10.54
N ILE A 143 -5.16 -0.44 -11.58
CA ILE A 143 -6.61 -0.61 -11.78
C ILE A 143 -6.90 -2.02 -12.30
N SER A 144 -6.11 -2.47 -13.27
CA SER A 144 -6.21 -3.77 -13.92
C SER A 144 -5.37 -4.85 -13.23
N LEU A 145 -5.64 -6.14 -13.51
CA LEU A 145 -4.82 -7.26 -13.01
C LEU A 145 -3.39 -7.26 -13.58
N VAL A 146 -3.24 -6.64 -14.75
CA VAL A 146 -2.01 -6.56 -15.53
C VAL A 146 -1.91 -5.16 -16.10
N ALA A 147 -0.72 -4.58 -16.07
CA ALA A 147 -0.40 -3.33 -16.73
C ALA A 147 0.75 -3.51 -17.73
N LYS A 148 0.90 -2.57 -18.65
CA LYS A 148 2.09 -2.52 -19.51
C LYS A 148 3.27 -2.00 -18.70
N ARG A 149 4.43 -2.66 -18.81
CA ARG A 149 5.67 -2.22 -18.12
C ARG A 149 6.02 -0.77 -18.39
N VAL A 150 5.87 -0.32 -19.64
CA VAL A 150 6.17 1.07 -20.04
C VAL A 150 5.36 2.11 -19.25
N GLU A 151 4.12 1.80 -18.87
CA GLU A 151 3.28 2.70 -18.07
C GLU A 151 3.76 2.75 -16.63
N ILE A 152 4.12 1.59 -16.06
CA ILE A 152 4.66 1.48 -14.70
C ILE A 152 6.02 2.19 -14.60
N GLU A 153 6.92 1.95 -15.55
CA GLU A 153 8.23 2.59 -15.61
C GLU A 153 8.12 4.11 -15.74
N ARG A 154 7.22 4.59 -16.60
CA ARG A 154 6.94 6.03 -16.72
C ARG A 154 6.42 6.62 -15.42
N ALA A 155 5.49 5.94 -14.75
CA ALA A 155 4.94 6.40 -13.47
C ALA A 155 6.01 6.43 -12.37
N VAL A 156 6.87 5.41 -12.30
CA VAL A 156 8.03 5.35 -11.40
C VAL A 156 8.98 6.52 -11.66
N GLU A 157 9.31 6.82 -12.92
CA GLU A 157 10.23 7.91 -13.25
C GLU A 157 9.66 9.29 -12.86
N ILE A 158 8.34 9.52 -13.00
CA ILE A 158 7.69 10.79 -12.59
C ILE A 158 7.89 11.06 -11.09
N VAL A 159 7.75 10.02 -10.26
CA VAL A 159 7.75 10.13 -8.79
C VAL A 159 9.09 9.77 -8.15
N LYS A 160 10.09 9.48 -8.98
CA LYS A 160 11.44 9.13 -8.55
C LYS A 160 11.99 10.12 -7.53
N GLY A 161 12.58 9.55 -6.47
CA GLY A 161 13.11 10.30 -5.33
C GLY A 161 12.12 10.47 -4.17
N GLY A 162 10.91 9.92 -4.26
CA GLY A 162 9.93 9.92 -3.17
C GLY A 162 9.18 11.25 -3.10
N ILE A 163 7.88 11.20 -3.38
CA ILE A 163 7.02 12.39 -3.38
C ILE A 163 6.19 12.52 -2.11
N ILE A 164 6.13 11.47 -1.29
CA ILE A 164 5.42 11.44 -0.02
C ILE A 164 6.43 11.36 1.12
N ARG A 165 6.54 12.39 1.94
CA ARG A 165 7.41 12.39 3.12
C ARG A 165 6.69 12.92 4.35
N VAL A 166 7.20 12.61 5.54
CA VAL A 166 6.72 13.20 6.79
C VAL A 166 7.82 14.05 7.41
N VAL A 167 7.51 15.32 7.66
CA VAL A 167 8.40 16.23 8.39
C VAL A 167 8.07 16.08 9.88
N PRO A 168 8.97 15.54 10.71
CA PRO A 168 8.69 15.29 12.11
C PRO A 168 8.44 16.61 12.85
N PHE A 169 7.57 16.60 13.85
CA PHE A 169 7.50 17.71 14.78
C PHE A 169 8.75 17.73 15.65
N GLU A 170 9.31 18.92 15.84
CA GLU A 170 10.41 19.13 16.77
C GLU A 170 9.84 19.59 18.11
N GLU A 171 10.22 18.90 19.19
CA GLU A 171 9.94 19.38 20.54
C GLU A 171 10.67 20.70 20.77
N LYS A 172 9.91 21.78 21.00
CA LYS A 172 10.44 23.09 21.36
C LYS A 172 10.12 23.37 22.82
N LYS A 173 11.07 23.99 23.52
CA LYS A 173 10.83 24.52 24.87
C LYS A 173 10.14 25.87 24.76
N ALA A 174 9.05 26.04 25.49
CA ALA A 174 8.35 27.32 25.63
C ALA A 174 8.41 27.78 27.09
N GLY A 175 8.58 29.09 27.30
CA GLY A 175 8.44 29.73 28.60
C GLY A 175 7.06 30.38 28.70
N ILE A 176 6.39 30.18 29.82
CA ILE A 176 5.10 30.83 30.10
C ILE A 176 5.34 31.90 31.16
N ILE A 177 4.99 33.15 30.83
CA ILE A 177 4.99 34.26 31.79
C ILE A 177 3.53 34.70 31.96
N ILE A 178 3.04 34.62 33.19
CA ILE A 178 1.70 35.06 33.56
C ILE A 178 1.87 36.34 34.36
N THR A 179 1.28 37.44 33.89
CA THR A 179 1.38 38.75 34.54
C THR A 179 -0.01 39.29 34.85
N GLY A 180 -0.12 39.97 35.98
CA GLY A 180 -1.36 40.57 36.46
C GLY A 180 -1.14 41.10 37.86
N ASN A 181 -1.51 42.35 38.12
CA ASN A 181 -1.32 42.95 39.45
C ASN A 181 -2.18 42.22 40.50
N GLU A 182 -3.38 41.82 40.12
CA GLU A 182 -4.30 41.01 40.91
C GLU A 182 -3.73 39.64 41.28
N VAL A 183 -2.94 39.02 40.41
CA VAL A 183 -2.21 37.77 40.71
C VAL A 183 -0.99 38.07 41.59
N TYR A 184 -0.20 39.10 41.25
CA TYR A 184 1.00 39.50 41.98
C TYR A 184 0.71 39.92 43.43
N TYR A 185 -0.35 40.71 43.64
CA TYR A 185 -0.79 41.15 44.97
C TYR A 185 -1.70 40.11 45.66
N GLY A 186 -1.90 38.91 45.09
CA GLY A 186 -2.70 37.84 45.69
C GLY A 186 -4.18 38.15 45.84
N ARG A 187 -4.73 39.07 45.02
CA ARG A 187 -6.16 39.41 45.01
C ARG A 187 -6.99 38.30 44.37
N ILE A 188 -6.42 37.55 43.44
CA ILE A 188 -7.01 36.35 42.84
C ILE A 188 -5.96 35.24 42.73
N GLU A 189 -6.44 34.00 42.69
CA GLU A 189 -5.63 32.81 42.40
C GLU A 189 -5.33 32.71 40.90
N GLU A 190 -4.07 32.41 40.56
CA GLU A 190 -3.62 32.13 39.20
C GLU A 190 -4.16 30.75 38.72
N LYS A 191 -4.83 30.70 37.57
CA LYS A 191 -5.45 29.46 37.02
C LYS A 191 -5.05 29.13 35.59
N PHE A 192 -4.31 30.00 34.92
CA PHE A 192 -3.84 29.80 33.55
C PHE A 192 -2.69 28.80 33.48
N TYR A 193 -1.82 28.72 34.48
CA TYR A 193 -0.71 27.78 34.48
C TYR A 193 -1.18 26.34 34.28
N ASP A 194 -2.19 25.90 35.04
CA ASP A 194 -2.74 24.55 34.94
C ASP A 194 -3.52 24.29 33.64
N ARG A 195 -3.98 25.34 32.94
CA ARG A 195 -4.70 25.22 31.67
C ARG A 195 -3.79 25.23 30.45
N LEU A 196 -2.58 25.78 30.58
CA LEU A 196 -1.62 25.95 29.50
C LEU A 196 -0.54 24.86 29.48
N LYS A 197 -0.50 23.97 30.48
CA LYS A 197 0.39 22.81 30.53
C LYS A 197 -0.17 21.61 29.78
#